data_AF-A0A561DE67-F1
#
_entry.id   AF-A0A561DE67-F1
#
_cell.length_a   1.000
_cell.length_b   1.000
_cell.length_c   1.000
_cell.angle_alpha   90.00
_cell.angle_beta   90.00
_cell.angle_gamma   90.00
#
_symmetry.space_group_name_H-M   'P 1'
#
loop_
_entity.id
_entity.type
_entity.pdbx_description
1 polymer ?
#
loop_
_entity_poly.entity_id
_entity_poly.type
_entity_poly.pdbx_seq_one_letter_code
_entity_poly.pdbx_strand_id
1 'polypeptide(L)' 'MFISPMLLHKSDHPFDDDNYITELKLDGFRTIWTKFNDKVRIYIRHNNEITSKFPELVNLPIPN' A
#
# COMPACT_ATOMS: atom_id res chain seq x y z
N MET A 1 -0.62 -8.07 9.27
CA MET A 1 -1.05 -7.13 10.34
C MET A 1 -1.52 -5.86 9.68
N PHE A 2 -2.62 -5.25 10.12
CA PHE A 2 -3.05 -3.95 9.60
C PHE A 2 -2.28 -2.81 10.28
N ILE A 3 -1.85 -1.83 9.49
CA ILE A 3 -1.27 -0.57 9.96
C ILE A 3 -2.04 0.54 9.26
N SER A 4 -2.44 1.60 9.97
CA SER A 4 -3.15 2.71 9.31
C SER A 4 -2.21 3.41 8.31
N PRO A 5 -2.61 3.60 7.03
CA PRO A 5 -1.75 4.22 6.03
C PRO A 5 -1.51 5.70 6.34
N MET A 6 -0.29 6.17 6.10
CA MET A 6 0.05 7.59 6.12
C MET A 6 -0.74 8.36 5.05
N LEU A 7 -1.19 9.57 5.39
CA LEU A 7 -1.93 10.45 4.50
C LEU A 7 -1.03 11.54 3.94
N LEU A 8 -1.28 11.91 2.69
CA LEU A 8 -0.58 12.99 2.02
C LEU A 8 -1.24 14.34 2.34
N HIS A 9 -0.42 15.38 2.54
CA HIS A 9 -0.87 16.76 2.57
C HIS A 9 -0.86 17.36 1.16
N LYS A 10 -1.88 18.13 0.80
CA LYS A 10 -1.95 18.79 -0.52
C LYS A 10 -0.90 19.90 -0.59
N SER A 11 -0.19 19.98 -1.70
CA SER A 11 0.58 21.18 -2.10
C SER A 11 -0.05 21.75 -3.37
N ASP A 12 -0.10 23.08 -3.46
CA ASP A 12 -0.63 23.77 -4.64
C ASP A 12 0.43 23.95 -5.74
N HIS A 13 1.72 23.87 -5.38
CA HIS A 13 2.83 24.05 -6.30
C HIS A 13 3.85 22.91 -6.21
N PRO A 14 4.47 22.52 -7.34
CA PRO A 14 5.60 21.61 -7.32
C PRO A 14 6.80 22.28 -6.65
N PHE A 15 7.69 21.47 -6.07
CA PHE A 15 8.94 21.91 -5.47
C PHE A 15 10.08 20.99 -5.92
N ASP A 16 11.30 21.50 -5.85
CA ASP A 16 12.53 20.79 -6.18
C ASP A 16 13.50 20.98 -5.01
N ASP A 17 13.68 19.93 -4.22
CA ASP A 17 14.46 19.95 -2.97
C ASP A 17 15.10 18.58 -2.77
N ASP A 18 16.44 18.55 -2.67
CA ASP A 18 17.26 17.34 -2.55
C ASP A 18 16.97 16.52 -1.28
N ASN A 19 16.26 17.10 -0.29
CA ASN A 19 15.83 16.38 0.91
C ASN A 19 14.60 15.48 0.68
N TYR A 20 14.00 15.51 -0.50
CA TYR A 20 12.76 14.80 -0.82
C TYR A 20 12.93 13.87 -2.01
N ILE A 21 12.24 12.73 -1.97
CA ILE A 21 12.06 11.85 -3.13
C ILE A 21 10.70 12.09 -3.77
N THR A 22 10.63 11.94 -5.10
CA THR A 22 9.39 12.09 -5.86
C THR A 22 8.98 10.76 -6.49
N GLU A 23 7.71 10.42 -6.37
CA GLU A 23 7.10 9.21 -6.94
C GLU A 23 5.84 9.59 -7.72
N LEU A 24 5.51 8.81 -8.76
CA LEU A 24 4.29 9.02 -9.54
C LEU A 24 3.06 8.76 -8.66
N LYS A 25 2.16 9.74 -8.58
CA LYS A 25 0.88 9.58 -7.90
C LYS A 25 -0.08 8.75 -8.76
N LEU A 26 -0.14 7.45 -8.48
CA LEU A 26 -1.06 6.52 -9.17
C LEU A 26 -2.50 6.72 -8.71
N ASP A 27 -3.44 6.68 -9.66
CA ASP A 27 -4.88 6.73 -9.38
C ASP A 27 -5.46 5.31 -9.27
N GLY A 28 -6.04 5.02 -8.11
CA GLY A 28 -6.49 3.70 -7.71
C GLY A 28 -6.90 3.70 -6.23
N PHE A 29 -7.07 2.52 -5.65
CA PHE A 29 -7.34 2.40 -4.21
C PHE A 29 -6.11 1.83 -3.49
N ARG A 30 -5.76 2.42 -2.34
CA ARG A 30 -4.59 2.03 -1.58
C ARG A 30 -4.83 0.71 -0.83
N THR A 31 -3.86 -0.19 -0.92
CA THR A 31 -3.85 -1.47 -0.22
C THR A 31 -2.61 -1.61 0.65
N ILE A 32 -2.73 -2.45 1.69
CA ILE A 32 -1.63 -2.87 2.54
C ILE A 32 -1.58 -4.38 2.44
N TRP A 33 -0.57 -4.85 1.73
CA TRP A 33 -0.28 -6.27 1.56
C TRP A 33 0.66 -6.71 2.68
N THR A 34 0.28 -7.74 3.42
CA THR A 34 1.09 -8.28 4.51
C THR A 34 1.22 -9.79 4.40
N LYS A 35 2.41 -10.31 4.70
CA LYS A 35 2.68 -11.74 4.80
C LYS A 35 3.20 -12.04 6.20
N PHE A 36 2.55 -12.97 6.89
CA PHE A 36 2.95 -13.43 8.22
C PHE A 36 2.71 -14.92 8.32
N ASN A 37 3.72 -15.69 8.70
CA ASN A 37 3.65 -17.15 8.79
C ASN A 37 3.09 -17.78 7.50
N ASP A 38 3.61 -17.34 6.35
CA ASP A 38 3.19 -17.74 5.00
C ASP A 38 1.74 -17.42 4.63
N LYS A 39 1.03 -16.64 5.47
CA LYS A 39 -0.33 -16.19 5.19
C LYS A 39 -0.31 -14.75 4.72
N VAL A 40 -0.77 -14.57 3.48
CA VAL A 40 -0.99 -13.26 2.89
C VAL A 40 -2.34 -12.71 3.33
N ARG A 41 -2.38 -11.44 3.73
CA ARG A 41 -3.59 -10.67 3.96
C ARG A 41 -3.47 -9.30 3.34
N ILE A 42 -4.53 -8.86 2.67
CA ILE A 42 -4.58 -7.59 1.95
C ILE A 42 -5.69 -6.73 2.56
N TYR A 43 -5.34 -5.55 3.02
CA TYR A 43 -6.25 -4.61 3.66
C TYR A 43 -6.38 -3.33 2.84
N ILE A 44 -7.57 -2.73 2.79
CA ILE A 44 -7.74 -1.36 2.28
C ILE A 44 -7.56 -0.33 3.40
N ARG A 45 -7.56 0.95 3.04
CA ARG A 45 -7.43 2.09 3.98
C ARG A 45 -8.32 2.02 5.22
N HIS A 46 -9.54 1.47 5.11
CA HIS A 46 -10.51 1.36 6.21
C HIS A 46 -10.43 0.01 6.97
N ASN A 47 -9.31 -0.70 6.90
CA ASN A 47 -9.10 -2.00 7.56
C ASN A 47 -10.03 -3.13 7.06
N ASN A 48 -10.70 -2.96 5.92
CA ASN A 48 -11.45 -4.06 5.31
C ASN A 48 -10.46 -5.00 4.62
N GLU A 49 -10.54 -6.28 4.97
CA GLU A 49 -9.75 -7.32 4.31
C GLU A 49 -10.37 -7.66 2.95
N ILE A 50 -9.54 -7.67 1.91
CA ILE A 50 -9.93 -7.92 0.51
C ILE A 50 -9.10 -9.05 -0.12
N THR A 51 -8.41 -9.87 0.69
CA THR A 51 -7.53 -10.96 0.24
C THR A 51 -8.20 -11.87 -0.79
N SER A 52 -9.47 -12.23 -0.58
CA SER A 52 -10.23 -13.11 -1.48
C SER A 52 -10.53 -12.50 -2.85
N LYS A 53 -10.46 -11.17 -3.00
CA LYS A 53 -10.72 -10.48 -4.26
C LYS A 53 -9.51 -10.47 -5.20
N PHE A 54 -8.32 -10.74 -4.68
CA PHE A 54 -7.05 -10.68 -5.43
C PHE A 54 -6.26 -11.99 -5.24
N PRO A 55 -6.79 -13.14 -5.69
CA PRO A 55 -6.11 -14.44 -5.56
C PRO A 55 -4.72 -14.46 -6.21
N GLU A 56 -4.52 -13.67 -7.27
CA GLU A 56 -3.23 -13.50 -7.96
C GLU A 56 -2.14 -12.90 -7.06
N LEU A 57 -2.52 -12.16 -6.02
CA LEU A 57 -1.58 -11.54 -5.07
C LEU A 57 -1.28 -12.43 -3.85
N VAL A 58 -1.92 -13.61 -3.73
CA VAL A 58 -1.77 -14.49 -2.56
C VAL A 58 -0.52 -15.38 -2.68
N ASN A 59 -0.19 -15.84 -3.88
CA ASN A 59 0.90 -16.81 -4.10
C ASN A 59 2.10 -16.17 -4.80
N LEU A 60 2.58 -15.04 -4.27
CA LEU A 60 3.78 -14.38 -4.77
C LEU A 60 5.03 -14.94 -4.07
N PRO A 61 6.17 -15.10 -4.78
CA PRO A 61 7.43 -15.61 -4.23
C PRO A 61 8.18 -14.53 -3.42
N ILE A 62 7.47 -13.88 -2.50
CA ILE A 62 8.00 -12.84 -1.61
C ILE A 62 8.33 -13.51 -0.27
N PRO A 63 9.50 -13.25 0.34
CA PRO A 63 9.85 -13.78 1.66
C PRO A 63 8.86 -13.34 2.75
N ASN A 64 8.85 -14.08 3.87
CA ASN A 64 8.11 -13.67 5.08
C ASN A 64 8.76 -12.47 5.74
#